data_AF-A0A0K9NQX7-F1
#
_entry.id   AF-A0A0K9NQX7-F1
#
_cell.length_a   1.000
_cell.length_b   1.000
_cell.length_c   1.000
_cell.angle_alpha   90.00
_cell.angle_beta   90.00
_cell.angle_gamma   90.00
#
_symmetry.space_group_name_H-M   'P 1'
#
loop_
_entity.id
_entity.type
_entity.pdbx_description
1 polymer ?
#
loop_
_entity_poly.entity_id
_entity_poly.type
_entity_poly.pdbx_seq_one_letter_code
_entity_poly.pdbx_strand_id
1 'polypeptide(L)'
;MVVHAKEKTWCVAKPSSNDATLLENINYACSIVDCGILKHGGACFYPNNLISHASVAMNLYYQSNGKNPWNCYFKASGLVTKINPSVGNCYYA
;
A
#
# COMPACT_ATOMS: atom_id res chain seq x y z
N MET A 1 2.32 21.28 -24.72
CA MET A 1 1.60 20.86 -23.51
C MET A 1 2.42 19.75 -22.87
N VAL A 2 3.16 20.02 -21.80
CA VAL A 2 3.78 18.93 -21.03
C VAL A 2 2.64 18.22 -20.33
N VAL A 3 2.31 17.02 -20.82
CA VAL A 3 1.47 16.10 -20.09
C VAL A 3 2.20 15.82 -18.77
N HIS A 4 1.86 16.54 -17.71
CA HIS A 4 2.19 16.11 -16.36
C HIS A 4 1.31 14.90 -16.10
N ALA A 5 1.65 13.76 -16.72
CA ALA A 5 1.24 12.47 -16.25
C ALA A 5 1.84 12.40 -14.84
N LYS A 6 1.04 12.81 -13.84
CA LYS A 6 1.34 12.63 -12.43
C LYS A 6 1.77 11.18 -12.31
N GLU A 7 3.08 10.91 -12.23
CA GLU A 7 3.58 9.54 -12.24
C GLU A 7 2.86 8.84 -11.10
N LYS A 8 1.89 7.97 -11.43
CA LYS A 8 1.18 7.20 -10.43
C LYS A 8 2.19 6.17 -9.98
N THR A 9 2.93 6.53 -8.96
CA THR A 9 3.72 5.59 -8.17
C THR A 9 2.81 5.02 -7.09
N TRP A 10 2.87 3.72 -6.90
CA TRP A 10 2.21 3.00 -5.84
C TRP A 10 3.26 2.41 -4.92
N CYS A 11 2.94 2.37 -3.63
CA CYS A 11 3.74 1.64 -2.67
C CYS A 11 3.10 0.28 -2.41
N VAL A 12 3.82 -0.80 -2.66
CA VAL A 12 3.37 -2.17 -2.37
C VAL A 12 4.27 -2.85 -1.38
N ALA A 13 3.73 -3.78 -0.62
CA ALA A 13 4.51 -4.63 0.25
C ALA A 13 5.28 -5.67 -0.57
N LYS A 14 6.53 -5.91 -0.17
CA LYS A 14 7.41 -6.87 -0.79
C LYS A 14 7.00 -8.28 -0.36
N PRO A 15 6.80 -9.23 -1.30
CA PRO A 15 6.33 -10.57 -0.98
C PRO A 15 7.31 -11.40 -0.15
N SER A 16 8.59 -11.01 -0.14
CA SER A 16 9.64 -11.65 0.67
C SER A 16 9.72 -11.14 2.12
N SER A 17 8.77 -10.31 2.55
CA SER A 17 8.77 -9.72 3.90
C SER A 17 8.10 -10.66 4.89
N ASN A 18 8.60 -10.70 6.13
CA ASN A 18 7.97 -11.46 7.20
C ASN A 18 6.58 -10.93 7.54
N ASP A 19 5.64 -11.84 7.80
CA ASP A 19 4.27 -11.51 8.21
C ASP A 19 4.21 -10.58 9.42
N ALA A 20 5.09 -10.78 10.41
CA ALA A 20 5.17 -9.91 11.59
C ALA A 20 5.50 -8.46 11.22
N THR A 21 6.44 -8.25 10.28
CA THR A 21 6.80 -6.91 9.78
C THR A 21 5.66 -6.31 8.98
N LEU A 22 4.98 -7.10 8.14
CA LEU A 22 3.81 -6.65 7.40
C LEU A 22 2.69 -6.18 8.33
N LEU A 23 2.42 -6.94 9.39
CA LEU A 23 1.40 -6.59 10.39
C LEU A 23 1.75 -5.30 11.15
N GLU A 24 3.02 -5.13 11.54
CA GLU A 24 3.51 -3.90 12.16
C GLU A 24 3.32 -2.69 11.23
N ASN A 25 3.66 -2.84 9.95
CA ASN A 25 3.49 -1.79 8.95
C ASN A 25 2.03 -1.45 8.68
N ILE A 26 1.14 -2.44 8.63
CA ILE A 26 -0.31 -2.22 8.52
C ILE A 26 -0.77 -1.40 9.70
N ASN A 27 -0.50 -1.84 10.93
CA ASN A 27 -0.93 -1.13 12.13
C ASN A 27 -0.38 0.31 12.17
N TYR A 28 0.88 0.50 11.79
CA TYR A 28 1.51 1.81 11.72
C TYR A 28 0.83 2.71 10.67
N ALA A 29 0.68 2.22 9.44
CA ALA A 29 0.03 2.96 8.37
C ALA A 29 -1.41 3.31 8.75
N CYS A 30 -2.18 2.35 9.26
CA CYS A 30 -3.56 2.53 9.68
C CYS A 30 -3.74 3.44 10.91
N SER A 31 -2.70 3.67 11.69
CA SER A 31 -2.70 4.69 12.74
C SER A 31 -2.62 6.12 12.17
N ILE A 32 -2.22 6.27 10.90
CA ILE A 32 -1.99 7.56 10.24
C ILE A 32 -3.02 7.81 9.12
N VAL A 33 -3.44 6.75 8.42
CA VAL A 33 -4.46 6.81 7.36
C VAL A 33 -5.64 5.91 7.70
N ASP A 34 -6.80 6.21 7.12
CA ASP A 34 -7.98 5.39 7.31
C ASP A 34 -7.88 4.09 6.49
N CYS A 35 -7.66 2.97 7.19
CA CYS A 35 -7.66 1.63 6.60
C CYS A 35 -9.06 0.99 6.56
N GLY A 36 -10.14 1.77 6.53
CA GLY A 36 -11.51 1.25 6.49
C GLY A 36 -11.75 0.28 5.33
N ILE A 37 -11.08 0.49 4.20
CA ILE A 37 -11.16 -0.39 3.01
C ILE A 37 -10.53 -1.77 3.20
N LEU A 38 -9.68 -1.94 4.22
CA LEU A 38 -9.03 -3.19 4.58
C LEU A 38 -9.70 -3.92 5.74
N LYS A 39 -10.59 -3.25 6.49
CA LYS A 39 -11.33 -3.91 7.57
C LYS A 39 -12.30 -4.96 7.00
N HIS A 40 -12.74 -5.86 7.88
CA HIS A 40 -13.75 -6.87 7.58
C HIS A 40 -14.97 -6.22 6.89
N GLY A 41 -15.25 -6.62 5.65
CA GLY A 41 -16.31 -6.02 4.82
C GLY A 41 -15.85 -4.94 3.83
N GLY A 42 -14.56 -4.59 3.80
CA GLY A 42 -13.98 -3.65 2.85
C GLY A 42 -13.78 -4.25 1.46
N ALA A 43 -13.77 -3.39 0.43
CA ALA A 43 -13.64 -3.79 -0.98
C ALA A 43 -12.32 -4.54 -1.28
N CYS A 44 -11.29 -4.34 -0.46
CA CYS A 44 -9.97 -4.96 -0.58
C CYS A 44 -9.71 -6.05 0.47
N PHE A 45 -10.72 -6.47 1.24
CA PHE A 45 -10.53 -7.47 2.28
C PHE A 45 -10.20 -8.85 1.71
N TYR A 46 -10.78 -9.21 0.56
CA TYR A 46 -10.57 -10.49 -0.11
C TYR A 46 -9.71 -10.32 -1.37
N PRO A 47 -8.64 -11.12 -1.56
CA PRO A 47 -8.19 -12.24 -0.72
C PRO A 47 -7.57 -11.80 0.61
N ASN A 48 -7.79 -12.57 1.69
CA ASN A 48 -7.24 -12.34 3.03
C ASN A 48 -5.73 -12.67 3.07
N ASN A 49 -4.95 -11.92 2.30
CA ASN A 49 -3.50 -12.00 2.26
C ASN A 49 -2.91 -10.79 2.97
N LEU A 50 -2.04 -11.05 3.95
CA LEU A 50 -1.31 -10.03 4.69
C LEU A 50 -0.53 -9.08 3.78
N ILE A 51 0.06 -9.61 2.72
CA ILE A 51 0.83 -8.84 1.74
C ILE A 51 -0.08 -7.88 0.98
N SER A 52 -1.28 -8.31 0.61
CA SER A 52 -2.28 -7.43 -0.04
C SER A 52 -2.72 -6.33 0.92
N HIS A 53 -3.06 -6.68 2.17
CA HIS A 53 -3.47 -5.71 3.17
C HIS A 53 -2.36 -4.70 3.47
N ALA A 54 -1.12 -5.16 3.62
CA ALA A 54 0.04 -4.29 3.80
C ALA A 54 0.27 -3.39 2.61
N SER A 55 0.21 -3.92 1.39
CA SER A 55 0.37 -3.13 0.17
C SER A 55 -0.64 -1.98 0.10
N VAL A 56 -1.92 -2.25 0.43
CA VAL A 56 -2.96 -1.22 0.40
C VAL A 56 -2.74 -0.17 1.49
N ALA A 57 -2.46 -0.60 2.72
CA ALA A 57 -2.21 0.31 3.84
C ALA A 57 -0.99 1.21 3.56
N MET A 58 0.09 0.62 3.07
CA MET A 58 1.32 1.30 2.70
C MET A 58 1.09 2.25 1.51
N ASN A 59 0.29 1.87 0.52
CA ASN A 59 -0.09 2.75 -0.59
C ASN A 59 -0.88 3.97 -0.10
N LEU A 60 -1.90 3.78 0.76
CA LEU A 60 -2.67 4.87 1.33
C LEU A 60 -1.78 5.85 2.11
N TYR A 61 -0.89 5.32 2.96
CA TYR A 61 0.09 6.10 3.67
C TYR A 61 1.01 6.88 2.73
N TYR A 62 1.56 6.20 1.72
CA TYR A 62 2.45 6.79 0.73
C TYR A 62 1.76 7.94 -0.04
N GLN A 63 0.50 7.78 -0.43
CA GLN A 63 -0.24 8.84 -1.12
C GLN A 63 -0.60 10.00 -0.20
N SER A 64 -0.97 9.71 1.05
CA SER A 64 -1.27 10.73 2.06
C SER A 64 -0.03 11.57 2.41
N ASN A 65 1.15 10.96 2.43
CA ASN A 65 2.42 11.62 2.78
C ASN A 65 3.20 12.18 1.57
N GLY A 66 2.52 12.48 0.47
CA GLY A 66 3.12 13.20 -0.65
C GLY A 66 3.95 12.36 -1.63
N LYS A 67 3.79 11.03 -1.64
CA LYS A 67 4.40 10.10 -2.61
C LYS A 67 5.93 10.14 -2.63
N ASN A 68 6.53 10.26 -1.44
CA ASN A 68 7.97 10.25 -1.29
C ASN A 68 8.50 8.81 -1.26
N PRO A 69 9.56 8.47 -2.02
CA PRO A 69 10.08 7.10 -2.08
C PRO A 69 10.50 6.56 -0.70
N TRP A 70 10.98 7.44 0.18
CA TRP A 70 11.34 7.12 1.57
C TRP A 70 10.16 6.63 2.41
N ASN A 71 8.95 7.14 2.15
CA ASN A 71 7.74 6.72 2.86
C ASN A 71 7.32 5.29 2.51
N CYS A 72 7.80 4.75 1.39
CA CYS A 72 7.52 3.39 0.99
C CYS A 72 8.57 2.38 1.48
N TYR A 73 9.63 2.81 2.19
CA TYR A 73 10.68 1.89 2.60
C TYR A 73 10.17 0.85 3.63
N PHE A 74 9.33 1.25 4.60
CA PHE A 74 8.72 0.39 5.63
C PHE A 74 9.68 -0.73 6.13
N LYS A 75 10.86 -0.37 6.64
CA LYS A 75 11.91 -1.34 7.03
C LYS A 75 12.33 -2.33 5.93
N ALA A 76 12.56 -1.84 4.71
CA ALA A 76 12.87 -2.63 3.51
C ALA A 76 11.80 -3.64 3.08
N SER A 77 10.58 -3.52 3.61
CA SER A 77 9.44 -4.37 3.25
C SER A 77 8.49 -3.72 2.24
N GLY A 78 8.74 -2.48 1.82
CA GLY A 78 7.97 -1.83 0.77
C GLY A 78 8.75 -1.55 -0.51
N LEU A 79 8.02 -1.51 -1.61
CA LEU A 79 8.52 -1.31 -2.96
C LEU A 79 7.67 -0.25 -3.65
N VAL A 80 8.34 0.80 -4.15
CA VAL A 80 7.69 1.77 -5.03
C VAL A 80 7.64 1.18 -6.43
N THR A 81 6.45 1.03 -6.97
CA THR A 81 6.22 0.59 -8.34
C THR A 81 5.53 1.70 -9.12
N LYS A 82 5.91 1.84 -10.40
CA LYS A 82 5.20 2.69 -11.37
C LYS A 82 4.10 1.92 -12.12
N ILE A 83 3.96 0.63 -11.83
CA ILE A 83 2.98 -0.26 -12.44
C ILE A 83 1.82 -0.42 -11.46
N ASN A 84 0.60 -0.25 -11.94
CA ASN A 84 -0.61 -0.39 -11.13
C ASN A 84 -0.66 -1.81 -10.52
N PRO A 85 -0.55 -1.94 -9.19
CA PRO A 85 -0.53 -3.24 -8.52
C PRO A 85 -1.93 -3.76 -8.21
N SER A 86 -2.99 -3.19 -8.79
CA SER A 86 -4.36 -3.63 -8.55
C SER A 86 -4.54 -5.10 -8.92
N VAL A 87 -4.90 -5.91 -7.92
CA VAL A 87 -5.15 -7.35 -8.09
C VAL A 87 -6.65 -7.59 -7.90
N GLY A 88 -7.32 -7.98 -8.98
CA GLY A 88 -8.75 -8.32 -8.96
C GLY A 88 -9.65 -7.12 -8.63
N ASN A 89 -10.49 -7.26 -7.61
CA ASN A 89 -11.45 -6.24 -7.19
C ASN A 89 -10.85 -5.18 -6.24
N CYS A 90 -9.58 -5.34 -5.86
CA CYS A 90 -8.90 -4.40 -4.99
C CYS A 90 -8.16 -3.35 -5.82
N TYR A 91 -8.76 -2.16 -5.92
CA TYR A 91 -8.14 -1.01 -6.56
C TYR A 91 -7.21 -0.29 -5.60
N TYR A 92 -5.93 -0.25 -5.96
CA TYR A 92 -4.93 0.58 -5.30
C TYR A 92 -5.10 2.01 -5.83
N ALA A 93 -6.06 2.74 -5.26
CA ALA A 93 -6.31 4.15 -5.60
C ALA A 93 -5.08 5.00 -5.27
#